data_AF-A0A6N6SZN9-F1
#
_entry.id   AF-A0A6N6SZN9-F1
#
_cell.length_a   1.000
_cell.length_b   1.000
_cell.length_c   1.000
_cell.angle_alpha   90.00
_cell.angle_beta   90.00
_cell.angle_gamma   90.00
#
_symmetry.space_group_name_H-M   'P 1'
#
loop_
_entity.id
_entity.type
_entity.pdbx_description
1 polymer ?
#
loop_
_entity_poly.entity_id
_entity_poly.type
_entity_poly.pdbx_seq_one_letter_code
_entity_poly.pdbx_strand_id
1 'polypeptide(L)'
;MRSVVFDDQGEMWDGASRRLPDILQGCLAGSEALAYAVRNLGYVVVGEGNGSVRVRLRPAVVSPIAFSALCYYLAESRPDRILISCLERNWTHRLFGSLQDAIRYMLDILPVIDGDRSHDFKSRSRSIDRIESTNPLVALFKLWLESRGPIDHDRLDRLVREGLHGRYVIVQTGRSRADVFLREVGRGFLSYDDQWLSRSKGLRVEDQPDYFYGKWVAEAYRMTTGHGAPRLEDVDAIINKPGSGRSRVRYTRLIVPLQMPSGSDCLLGASLIDPAIDLRPRVEAG
;
A
#
# COMPACT_ATOMS: atom_id res chain seq x y z
N MET A 1 -9.16 -12.86 27.17
CA MET A 1 -9.53 -11.50 26.77
C MET A 1 -9.75 -11.54 25.27
N ARG A 2 -10.99 -11.35 24.80
CA ARG A 2 -11.31 -11.41 23.38
C ARG A 2 -10.87 -10.11 22.72
N SER A 3 -10.39 -10.18 21.48
CA SER A 3 -10.07 -8.99 20.70
C SER A 3 -10.94 -8.94 19.45
N VAL A 4 -11.48 -7.76 19.19
CA VAL A 4 -12.31 -7.45 18.04
C VAL A 4 -11.58 -6.39 17.22
N VAL A 5 -11.60 -6.54 15.90
CA VAL A 5 -10.98 -5.60 14.95
C VAL A 5 -12.09 -4.96 14.13
N PHE A 6 -12.01 -3.63 13.99
CA PHE A 6 -12.80 -2.86 13.04
C PHE A 6 -11.86 -2.38 11.94
N ASP A 7 -12.07 -2.85 10.72
CA ASP A 7 -11.25 -2.49 9.58
C ASP A 7 -11.73 -1.20 8.88
N ASP A 8 -10.98 -0.80 7.85
CA ASP A 8 -11.24 0.42 7.10
C ASP A 8 -12.52 0.38 6.25
N GLN A 9 -13.17 -0.78 6.14
CA GLN A 9 -14.48 -0.99 5.52
C GLN A 9 -15.61 -1.05 6.56
N GLY A 10 -15.29 -0.98 7.85
CA GLY A 10 -16.24 -1.06 8.94
C GLY A 10 -16.67 -2.50 9.26
N GLU A 11 -16.02 -3.51 8.67
CA GLU A 11 -16.29 -4.89 9.05
C GLU A 11 -15.69 -5.18 10.43
N MET A 12 -16.46 -5.94 11.22
CA MET A 12 -16.09 -6.38 12.54
C MET A 12 -15.72 -7.86 12.51
N TRP A 13 -14.54 -8.22 13.02
CA TRP A 13 -14.09 -9.60 13.05
C TRP A 13 -13.16 -9.91 14.22
N ASP A 14 -12.98 -11.20 14.52
CA ASP A 14 -12.17 -11.66 15.64
C ASP A 14 -10.67 -11.45 15.38
N GLY A 15 -9.96 -10.81 16.31
CA GLY A 15 -8.54 -10.51 16.20
C GLY A 15 -7.63 -11.74 16.12
N ALA A 16 -8.14 -12.94 16.44
CA ALA A 16 -7.45 -14.21 16.23
C ALA A 16 -7.66 -14.79 14.81
N SER A 17 -8.45 -14.14 13.95
CA SER A 17 -8.73 -14.62 12.60
C SER A 17 -7.50 -14.55 11.67
N ARG A 18 -7.50 -15.38 10.62
CA ARG A 18 -6.46 -15.41 9.58
C ARG A 18 -6.48 -14.21 8.63
N ARG A 19 -7.52 -13.38 8.68
CA ARG A 19 -7.68 -12.22 7.79
C ARG A 19 -6.50 -11.25 7.87
N LEU A 20 -6.03 -10.93 9.08
CA LEU A 20 -4.96 -9.95 9.25
C LEU A 20 -3.60 -10.46 8.70
N PRO A 21 -3.17 -11.69 8.98
CA PRO A 21 -2.04 -12.30 8.27
C PRO A 21 -2.17 -12.25 6.75
N ASP A 22 -3.33 -12.54 6.18
CA ASP A 22 -3.53 -12.54 4.72
C ASP A 22 -3.38 -11.12 4.13
N ILE A 23 -3.98 -10.11 4.78
CA ILE A 23 -3.84 -8.68 4.41
C ILE A 23 -2.37 -8.23 4.48
N LEU A 24 -1.60 -8.78 5.41
CA LEU A 24 -0.19 -8.48 5.66
C LEU A 24 0.79 -9.42 4.93
N GLN A 25 0.30 -10.30 4.06
CA GLN A 25 1.11 -11.28 3.33
C GLN A 25 1.94 -12.19 4.26
N GLY A 26 1.36 -12.61 5.38
CA GLY A 26 1.90 -13.61 6.30
C GLY A 26 3.08 -13.17 7.17
N CYS A 27 3.53 -11.92 7.10
CA CYS A 27 4.74 -11.49 7.80
C CYS A 27 4.58 -11.16 9.29
N LEU A 28 3.34 -11.03 9.78
CA LEU A 28 3.06 -10.73 11.18
C LEU A 28 1.91 -11.62 11.67
N ALA A 29 1.96 -12.01 12.94
CA ALA A 29 0.93 -12.83 13.58
C ALA A 29 0.53 -12.27 14.95
N GLY A 30 -0.66 -12.64 15.42
CA GLY A 30 -1.13 -12.33 16.77
C GLY A 30 -1.09 -10.83 17.10
N SER A 31 -0.54 -10.50 18.27
CA SER A 31 -0.50 -9.13 18.81
C SER A 31 0.31 -8.16 17.96
N GLU A 32 1.38 -8.61 17.31
CA GLU A 32 2.19 -7.78 16.40
C GLU A 32 1.39 -7.37 15.17
N ALA A 33 0.60 -8.30 14.63
CA ALA A 33 -0.27 -8.04 13.49
C ALA A 33 -1.34 -6.99 13.87
N LEU A 34 -2.00 -7.16 15.02
CA LEU A 34 -3.00 -6.20 15.53
C LEU A 34 -2.40 -4.81 15.75
N ALA A 35 -1.21 -4.74 16.35
CA ALA A 35 -0.49 -3.48 16.54
C ALA A 35 -0.12 -2.82 15.20
N TYR A 36 0.27 -3.62 14.21
CA TYR A 36 0.54 -3.14 12.86
C TYR A 36 -0.72 -2.55 12.21
N ALA A 37 -1.86 -3.23 12.32
CA ALA A 37 -3.13 -2.77 11.75
C ALA A 37 -3.55 -1.42 12.32
N VAL A 38 -3.46 -1.24 13.64
CA VAL A 38 -3.72 0.05 14.29
C VAL A 38 -2.75 1.13 13.80
N ARG A 39 -1.46 0.81 13.72
CA ARG A 39 -0.42 1.80 13.40
C ARG A 39 -0.43 2.24 11.94
N ASN A 40 -0.83 1.37 11.02
CA ASN A 40 -0.57 1.56 9.59
C ASN A 40 -1.83 1.46 8.72
N LEU A 41 -2.78 0.59 9.07
CA LEU A 41 -3.95 0.34 8.23
C LEU A 41 -5.14 1.23 8.60
N GLY A 42 -5.08 1.93 9.73
CA GLY A 42 -6.20 2.76 10.20
C GLY A 42 -7.29 1.97 10.88
N TYR A 43 -6.98 0.74 11.31
CA TYR A 43 -7.94 -0.13 11.98
C TYR A 43 -8.05 0.24 13.45
N VAL A 44 -9.16 -0.14 14.07
CA VAL A 44 -9.37 -0.05 15.51
C VAL A 44 -9.36 -1.45 16.10
N VAL A 45 -8.67 -1.64 17.22
CA VAL A 45 -8.69 -2.91 17.96
C VAL A 45 -9.33 -2.69 19.32
N VAL A 46 -10.33 -3.50 19.65
CA VAL A 46 -11.01 -3.49 20.95
C VAL A 46 -10.72 -4.79 21.69
N GLY A 47 -10.16 -4.68 22.89
CA GLY A 47 -10.00 -5.80 23.81
C GLY A 47 -11.10 -5.79 24.87
N GLU A 48 -11.81 -6.90 25.03
CA GLU A 48 -12.94 -7.02 25.95
C GLU A 48 -12.55 -7.81 27.23
N GLY A 49 -12.98 -7.32 28.40
CA GLY A 49 -12.91 -8.07 29.66
C GLY A 49 -13.70 -7.44 30.82
N ASN A 50 -14.45 -8.25 31.58
CA ASN A 50 -15.13 -7.89 32.84
C ASN A 50 -15.82 -6.51 32.83
N GLY A 51 -16.78 -6.30 31.92
CA GLY A 51 -17.53 -5.04 31.78
C GLY A 51 -16.70 -3.85 31.29
N SER A 52 -15.45 -4.09 30.91
CA SER A 52 -14.51 -3.06 30.47
C SER A 52 -14.00 -3.35 29.06
N VAL A 53 -13.76 -2.30 28.30
CA VAL A 53 -13.19 -2.38 26.94
C VAL A 53 -11.93 -1.55 26.85
N ARG A 54 -10.92 -2.08 26.15
CA ARG A 54 -9.70 -1.35 25.77
C ARG A 54 -9.73 -1.08 24.27
N VAL A 55 -9.95 0.17 23.89
CA VAL A 55 -9.88 0.64 22.52
C VAL A 55 -8.43 1.01 22.20
N ARG A 56 -7.92 0.57 21.06
CA ARG A 56 -6.60 0.93 20.52
C ARG A 56 -6.77 1.52 19.13
N LEU A 57 -6.26 2.74 18.95
CA LEU A 57 -6.30 3.44 17.66
C LEU A 57 -5.09 4.36 17.49
N ARG A 58 -4.81 4.76 16.26
CA ARG A 58 -3.84 5.82 15.93
C ARG A 58 -4.60 6.98 15.30
N PRO A 59 -4.82 8.11 16.00
CA PRO A 59 -5.69 9.17 15.51
C PRO A 59 -5.28 9.68 14.13
N ALA A 60 -3.97 9.80 13.89
CA ALA A 60 -3.42 10.29 12.63
C ALA A 60 -3.75 9.44 11.38
N VAL A 61 -4.18 8.18 11.53
CA VAL A 61 -4.41 7.27 10.39
C VAL A 61 -5.72 6.48 10.48
N VAL A 62 -6.48 6.62 11.56
CA VAL A 62 -7.69 5.81 11.77
C VAL A 62 -8.72 6.10 10.68
N SER A 63 -9.31 5.03 10.12
CA SER A 63 -10.36 5.16 9.12
C SER A 63 -11.62 5.75 9.77
N PRO A 64 -12.25 6.79 9.17
CA PRO A 64 -13.54 7.29 9.64
C PRO A 64 -14.62 6.19 9.69
N ILE A 65 -14.54 5.21 8.78
CA ILE A 65 -15.48 4.08 8.73
C ILE A 65 -15.23 3.13 9.92
N ALA A 66 -13.97 2.79 10.19
CA ALA A 66 -13.58 1.99 11.37
C ALA A 66 -14.01 2.68 12.68
N PHE A 67 -13.80 4.00 12.76
CA PHE A 67 -14.20 4.81 13.91
C PHE A 67 -15.72 4.84 14.09
N SER A 68 -16.48 4.95 12.99
CA SER A 68 -17.93 4.92 13.03
C SER A 68 -18.44 3.56 13.51
N ALA A 69 -17.87 2.47 13.01
CA ALA A 69 -18.20 1.10 13.45
C ALA A 69 -17.89 0.90 14.95
N LEU A 70 -16.76 1.42 15.44
CA LEU A 70 -16.43 1.44 16.87
C LEU A 70 -17.53 2.16 17.68
N CYS A 71 -17.97 3.34 17.26
CA CYS A 71 -19.00 4.11 17.98
C CYS A 71 -20.32 3.34 18.11
N TYR A 72 -20.77 2.68 17.05
CA TYR A 72 -21.96 1.82 17.09
C TYR A 72 -21.76 0.65 18.06
N TYR A 73 -20.63 -0.04 17.96
CA TYR A 73 -20.31 -1.17 18.84
C TYR A 73 -20.28 -0.78 20.32
N LEU A 74 -19.69 0.37 20.67
CA LEU A 74 -19.65 0.85 22.06
C LEU A 74 -21.03 1.24 22.59
N ALA A 75 -21.90 1.80 21.73
CA ALA A 75 -23.27 2.14 22.09
C ALA A 75 -24.13 0.89 22.37
N GLU A 76 -23.90 -0.19 21.63
CA GLU A 76 -24.60 -1.47 21.81
C GLU A 76 -24.08 -2.25 23.02
N SER A 77 -22.76 -2.37 23.16
CA SER A 77 -22.14 -3.15 24.23
C SER A 77 -22.24 -2.53 25.62
N ARG A 78 -22.45 -1.20 25.72
CA ARG A 78 -22.62 -0.44 26.96
C ARG A 78 -21.62 -0.81 28.06
N PRO A 79 -20.30 -0.71 27.81
CA PRO A 79 -19.29 -1.06 28.81
C PRO A 79 -19.29 -0.08 29.98
N ASP A 80 -19.04 -0.59 31.19
CA ASP A 80 -18.92 0.20 32.41
C ASP A 80 -17.66 1.08 32.40
N ARG A 81 -16.60 0.61 31.74
CA ARG A 81 -15.29 1.27 31.67
C ARG A 81 -14.68 1.18 30.29
N ILE A 82 -14.19 2.30 29.78
CA ILE A 82 -13.59 2.42 28.45
C ILE A 82 -12.17 2.95 28.61
N LEU A 83 -11.18 2.12 28.30
CA LEU A 83 -9.77 2.52 28.23
C LEU A 83 -9.42 2.82 26.78
N ILE A 84 -9.18 4.08 26.46
CA ILE A 84 -8.71 4.50 25.14
C ILE A 84 -7.18 4.55 25.16
N SER A 85 -6.56 3.80 24.27
CA SER A 85 -5.13 3.79 24.01
C SER A 85 -4.85 4.40 22.63
N CYS A 86 -4.21 5.56 22.61
CA CYS A 86 -3.89 6.29 21.39
C CYS A 86 -2.40 6.17 21.07
N LEU A 87 -2.08 5.82 19.83
CA LEU A 87 -0.71 5.83 19.34
C LEU A 87 -0.44 7.13 18.58
N GLU A 88 0.40 8.01 19.14
CA GLU A 88 0.96 9.15 18.40
C GLU A 88 2.44 8.89 18.11
N ARG A 89 3.35 9.51 18.87
CA ARG A 89 4.76 9.12 18.96
C ARG A 89 4.91 7.90 19.87
N ASN A 90 4.23 7.94 21.02
CA ASN A 90 4.16 6.88 22.02
C ASN A 90 2.69 6.54 22.31
N TRP A 91 2.44 5.41 22.96
CA TRP A 91 1.12 5.07 23.46
C TRP A 91 0.74 5.98 24.64
N THR A 92 -0.45 6.57 24.57
CA THR A 92 -1.08 7.29 25.67
C THR A 92 -2.39 6.60 26.04
N HIS A 93 -2.73 6.59 27.33
CA HIS A 93 -3.87 5.84 27.85
C HIS A 93 -4.78 6.76 28.66
N ARG A 94 -6.09 6.69 28.43
CA ARG A 94 -7.09 7.41 29.20
C ARG A 94 -8.30 6.52 29.49
N LEU A 95 -8.75 6.53 30.75
CA LEU A 95 -9.90 5.75 31.22
C LEU A 95 -11.12 6.64 31.37
N PHE A 96 -12.26 6.15 30.90
CA PHE A 96 -13.55 6.84 30.94
C PHE A 96 -14.60 5.92 31.57
N GLY A 97 -15.46 6.50 32.41
CA GLY A 97 -16.65 5.83 32.96
C GLY A 97 -17.95 6.17 32.22
N SER A 98 -17.87 6.96 31.15
CA SER A 98 -19.01 7.41 30.35
C SER A 98 -18.69 7.24 28.87
N LEU A 99 -19.62 6.62 28.14
CA LEU A 99 -19.55 6.48 26.69
C LEU A 99 -19.48 7.85 26.00
N GLN A 100 -20.26 8.83 26.48
CA GLN A 100 -20.29 10.16 25.89
C GLN A 100 -18.95 10.88 26.01
N ASP A 101 -18.30 10.79 27.18
CA ASP A 101 -17.01 11.44 27.39
C ASP A 101 -15.90 10.76 26.60
N ALA A 102 -15.96 9.42 26.48
CA ALA A 102 -15.04 8.65 25.64
C ALA A 102 -15.15 9.05 24.16
N ILE A 103 -16.38 9.14 23.62
CA ILE A 103 -16.61 9.55 22.22
C ILE A 103 -16.16 10.99 21.99
N ARG A 104 -16.50 11.92 22.89
CA ARG A 104 -16.08 13.33 22.79
C ARG A 104 -14.55 13.43 22.74
N TYR A 105 -13.86 12.75 23.65
CA TYR A 105 -12.40 12.71 23.65
C TYR A 105 -11.83 12.15 22.34
N MET A 106 -12.41 11.07 21.80
CA MET A 106 -11.94 10.53 20.52
C MET A 106 -12.15 11.53 19.38
N LEU A 107 -13.31 12.19 19.29
CA LEU A 107 -13.56 13.21 18.28
C LEU A 107 -12.57 14.38 18.36
N ASP A 108 -12.20 14.81 19.58
CA ASP A 108 -11.27 15.91 19.80
C ASP A 108 -9.83 15.61 19.34
N ILE A 109 -9.42 14.33 19.34
CA ILE A 109 -8.06 13.91 18.94
C ILE A 109 -7.97 13.47 17.48
N LEU A 110 -9.10 13.29 16.78
CA LEU A 110 -9.08 12.94 15.37
C LEU A 110 -8.63 14.17 14.55
N PRO A 111 -7.66 14.01 13.64
CA PRO A 111 -7.29 15.09 12.76
C PRO A 111 -8.49 15.47 11.88
N VAL A 112 -8.57 16.76 11.52
CA VAL A 112 -9.39 17.17 10.38
C VAL A 112 -8.95 16.33 9.19
N ILE A 113 -9.91 15.73 8.48
CA ILE A 113 -9.65 14.79 7.38
C ILE A 113 -9.00 15.56 6.21
N ASP A 114 -7.70 15.83 6.31
CA ASP A 114 -6.87 16.15 5.16
C ASP A 114 -6.36 14.82 4.63
N GLY A 115 -6.67 14.53 3.37
CA GLY A 115 -6.35 13.27 2.68
C GLY A 115 -4.85 13.02 2.46
N ASP A 116 -3.96 13.45 3.35
CA ASP A 116 -2.53 13.21 3.26
C ASP A 116 -2.18 11.74 3.54
N ARG A 117 -1.92 10.99 2.46
CA ARG A 117 -1.44 9.60 2.49
C ARG A 117 0.04 9.48 2.14
N SER A 118 0.83 10.55 2.26
CA SER A 118 2.27 10.51 1.98
C SER A 118 3.02 9.43 2.78
N HIS A 119 2.59 9.15 4.01
CA HIS A 119 3.17 8.13 4.89
C HIS A 119 2.81 6.68 4.49
N ASP A 120 1.84 6.50 3.59
CA ASP A 120 1.45 5.19 3.07
C ASP A 120 2.44 4.66 2.04
N PHE A 121 3.26 5.51 1.41
CA PHE A 121 4.10 5.11 0.28
C PHE A 121 5.56 5.37 0.58
N LYS A 122 6.34 4.29 0.72
CA LYS A 122 7.78 4.38 0.96
C LYS A 122 8.53 3.70 -0.17
N SER A 123 9.63 4.31 -0.61
CA SER A 123 10.61 3.66 -1.45
C SER A 123 12.04 3.93 -0.97
N ARG A 124 12.95 3.04 -1.36
CA ARG A 124 14.39 3.17 -1.15
C ARG A 124 15.11 2.80 -2.44
N SER A 125 15.95 3.70 -2.94
CA SER A 125 16.78 3.42 -4.12
C SER A 125 17.75 2.26 -3.84
N ARG A 126 17.96 1.42 -4.84
CA ARG A 126 18.85 0.26 -4.78
C ARG A 126 19.78 0.26 -5.99
N SER A 127 21.03 -0.13 -5.78
CA SER A 127 21.96 -0.35 -6.91
C SER A 127 21.66 -1.69 -7.57
N ILE A 128 21.70 -1.71 -8.91
CA ILE A 128 21.51 -2.92 -9.71
C ILE A 128 22.59 -3.97 -9.42
N ASP A 129 23.81 -3.55 -9.06
CA ASP A 129 24.94 -4.44 -8.76
C ASP A 129 24.76 -5.26 -7.48
N ARG A 130 23.76 -4.88 -6.65
CA ARG A 130 23.42 -5.56 -5.38
C ARG A 130 22.27 -6.55 -5.52
N ILE A 131 21.85 -6.86 -6.75
CA ILE A 131 20.83 -7.86 -7.03
C ILE A 131 21.48 -9.08 -7.68
N GLU A 132 21.05 -10.26 -7.28
CA GLU A 132 21.50 -11.53 -7.87
C GLU A 132 21.31 -11.53 -9.39
N SER A 133 22.28 -12.07 -10.12
CA SER A 133 22.27 -12.07 -11.59
C SER A 133 21.13 -12.88 -12.22
N THR A 134 20.55 -13.81 -11.45
CA THR A 134 19.38 -14.62 -11.81
C THR A 134 18.06 -13.87 -11.68
N ASN A 135 18.07 -12.69 -11.05
CA ASN A 135 16.86 -11.90 -10.85
C ASN A 135 16.31 -11.38 -12.19
N PRO A 136 15.01 -11.58 -12.49
CA PRO A 136 14.37 -11.10 -13.72
C PRO A 136 14.52 -9.59 -13.99
N LEU A 137 14.61 -8.75 -12.95
CA LEU A 137 14.84 -7.31 -13.11
C LEU A 137 16.26 -7.01 -13.62
N VAL A 138 17.25 -7.83 -13.26
CA VAL A 138 18.62 -7.73 -13.81
C VAL A 138 18.63 -8.13 -15.28
N ALA A 139 17.88 -9.16 -15.66
CA ALA A 139 17.70 -9.54 -17.07
C ALA A 139 17.04 -8.40 -17.88
N LEU A 140 16.05 -7.71 -17.31
CA LEU A 140 15.41 -6.55 -17.95
C LEU A 140 16.40 -5.40 -18.13
N PHE A 141 17.19 -5.10 -17.09
CA PHE A 141 18.21 -4.06 -17.16
C PHE A 141 19.27 -4.36 -18.24
N LYS A 142 19.71 -5.63 -18.35
CA LYS A 142 20.65 -6.06 -19.40
C LYS A 142 20.03 -5.94 -20.79
N LEU A 143 18.78 -6.36 -20.96
CA LEU A 143 18.05 -6.19 -22.22
C LEU A 143 18.01 -4.72 -22.63
N TRP A 144 17.70 -3.83 -21.69
CA TRP A 144 17.73 -2.38 -21.92
C TRP A 144 19.14 -1.88 -22.30
N LEU A 145 20.18 -2.31 -21.58
CA LEU A 145 21.57 -1.88 -21.84
C LEU A 145 22.09 -2.34 -23.21
N GLU A 146 21.71 -3.54 -23.63
CA GLU A 146 22.03 -4.11 -24.95
C GLU A 146 21.26 -3.41 -26.08
N SER A 147 20.13 -2.78 -25.76
CA SER A 147 19.27 -2.10 -26.73
C SER A 147 19.90 -0.76 -27.13
N ARG A 148 20.57 -0.71 -28.28
CA ARG A 148 21.02 0.55 -28.91
C ARG A 148 19.90 1.26 -29.72
N GLY A 149 18.64 1.06 -29.34
CA GLY A 149 17.45 1.44 -30.11
C GLY A 149 16.17 0.80 -29.55
N PRO A 150 15.16 0.48 -30.38
CA PRO A 150 13.95 -0.21 -29.94
C PRO A 150 14.28 -1.54 -29.26
N ILE A 151 13.57 -1.85 -28.18
CA ILE A 151 13.74 -3.12 -27.46
C ILE A 151 13.26 -4.29 -28.34
N ASP A 152 13.95 -5.42 -28.23
CA ASP A 152 13.51 -6.69 -28.81
C ASP A 152 12.22 -7.16 -28.11
N HIS A 153 11.10 -7.08 -28.82
CA HIS A 153 9.78 -7.42 -28.31
C HIS A 153 9.63 -8.89 -27.94
N ASP A 154 10.20 -9.82 -28.71
CA ASP A 154 10.08 -11.25 -28.42
C ASP A 154 10.84 -11.62 -27.14
N ARG A 155 12.02 -11.01 -26.93
CA ARG A 155 12.79 -11.15 -25.69
C ARG A 155 12.06 -10.50 -24.51
N LEU A 156 11.49 -9.32 -24.69
CA LEU A 156 10.73 -8.62 -23.65
C LEU A 156 9.50 -9.45 -23.23
N ASP A 157 8.70 -9.91 -24.20
CA ASP A 157 7.47 -10.66 -23.95
C ASP A 157 7.74 -11.96 -23.20
N ARG A 158 8.85 -12.64 -23.51
CA ARG A 158 9.27 -13.83 -22.77
C ARG A 158 9.64 -13.48 -21.33
N LEU A 159 10.49 -12.47 -21.14
CA LEU A 159 10.93 -12.05 -19.81
C LEU A 159 9.76 -11.61 -18.92
N VAL A 160 8.83 -10.86 -19.50
CA VAL A 160 7.66 -10.35 -18.79
C VAL A 160 6.71 -11.48 -18.38
N ARG A 161 6.47 -12.47 -19.24
CA ARG A 161 5.58 -13.60 -18.94
C ARG A 161 6.21 -14.59 -17.97
N GLU A 162 7.44 -15.02 -18.23
CA GLU A 162 8.09 -16.11 -17.50
C GLU A 162 8.79 -15.62 -16.24
N GLY A 163 9.55 -14.52 -16.34
CA GLY A 163 10.35 -14.01 -15.23
C GLY A 163 9.59 -13.04 -14.32
N LEU A 164 8.76 -12.17 -14.88
CA LEU A 164 8.02 -11.15 -14.13
C LEU A 164 6.57 -11.54 -13.84
N HIS A 165 6.11 -12.71 -14.29
CA HIS A 165 4.76 -13.22 -14.10
C HIS A 165 3.66 -12.19 -14.47
N GLY A 166 3.89 -11.44 -15.56
CA GLY A 166 2.98 -10.41 -16.04
C GLY A 166 2.90 -9.15 -15.16
N ARG A 167 3.86 -8.92 -14.24
CA ARG A 167 3.90 -7.72 -13.38
C ARG A 167 4.69 -6.57 -14.00
N TYR A 168 4.09 -5.92 -14.99
CA TYR A 168 4.70 -4.81 -15.70
C TYR A 168 3.68 -3.74 -16.12
N VAL A 169 4.14 -2.52 -16.33
CA VAL A 169 3.36 -1.41 -16.88
C VAL A 169 4.20 -0.71 -17.92
N ILE A 170 3.63 -0.48 -19.10
CA ILE A 170 4.20 0.42 -20.11
C ILE A 170 3.49 1.76 -20.00
N VAL A 171 4.27 2.80 -19.77
CA VAL A 171 3.81 4.18 -19.66
C VAL A 171 4.29 4.95 -20.87
N GLN A 172 3.39 5.63 -21.55
CA GLN A 172 3.72 6.55 -22.62
C GLN A 172 3.89 7.96 -22.04
N THR A 173 4.96 8.63 -22.43
CA THR A 173 5.16 10.06 -22.12
C THR A 173 4.42 10.92 -23.12
N GLY A 174 3.71 11.95 -22.62
CA GLY A 174 2.98 12.90 -23.44
C GLY A 174 3.89 13.97 -24.07
N ARG A 175 3.28 15.08 -24.53
CA ARG A 175 4.02 16.23 -25.08
C ARG A 175 4.86 16.94 -24.02
N SER A 176 4.36 16.98 -22.77
CA SER A 176 5.12 17.39 -21.60
C SER A 176 5.72 16.17 -20.90
N ARG A 177 6.93 16.32 -20.36
CA ARG A 177 7.56 15.29 -19.50
C ARG A 177 6.75 15.01 -18.21
N ALA A 178 5.83 15.91 -17.85
CA ALA A 178 4.93 15.73 -16.71
C ALA A 178 3.75 14.79 -17.01
N ASP A 179 3.41 14.61 -18.30
CA ASP A 179 2.25 13.84 -18.73
C ASP A 179 2.66 12.38 -18.93
N VAL A 180 2.09 11.49 -18.12
CA VAL A 180 2.35 10.05 -18.17
C VAL A 180 1.04 9.28 -18.24
N PHE A 181 0.90 8.48 -19.29
CA PHE A 181 -0.32 7.74 -19.61
C PHE A 181 -0.06 6.23 -19.64
N LEU A 182 -1.01 5.46 -19.14
CA LEU A 182 -0.96 4.01 -19.21
C LEU A 182 -1.15 3.56 -20.66
N ARG A 183 -0.14 2.92 -21.23
CA ARG A 183 -0.23 2.30 -22.56
C ARG A 183 -0.63 0.83 -22.44
N GLU A 184 -0.05 0.15 -21.46
CA GLU A 184 -0.28 -1.27 -21.21
C GLU A 184 -0.05 -1.58 -19.73
N VAL A 185 -0.89 -2.46 -19.18
CA VAL A 185 -0.76 -2.98 -17.81
C VAL A 185 -0.85 -4.49 -17.90
N GLY A 186 0.18 -5.16 -17.40
CA GLY A 186 0.22 -6.61 -17.31
C GLY A 186 -0.77 -7.17 -16.29
N ARG A 187 -1.17 -8.43 -16.49
CA ARG A 187 -2.18 -9.12 -15.67
C ARG A 187 -1.66 -9.68 -14.34
N GLY A 188 -0.38 -9.48 -14.01
CA GLY A 188 0.24 -10.00 -12.79
C GLY A 188 -0.07 -9.19 -11.52
N PHE A 189 -0.82 -8.09 -11.62
CA PHE A 189 -1.17 -7.26 -10.47
C PHE A 189 -2.50 -7.70 -9.85
N LEU A 190 -2.44 -8.24 -8.64
CA LEU A 190 -3.62 -8.62 -7.86
C LEU A 190 -4.46 -7.44 -7.35
N SER A 191 -4.02 -6.20 -7.60
CA SER A 191 -4.72 -5.00 -7.14
C SER A 191 -5.69 -4.43 -8.18
N TYR A 192 -5.68 -4.94 -9.41
CA TYR A 192 -6.54 -4.48 -10.49
C TYR A 192 -7.44 -5.62 -10.95
N ASP A 193 -8.73 -5.35 -11.08
CA ASP A 193 -9.66 -6.28 -11.70
C ASP A 193 -9.59 -6.21 -13.24
N ASP A 194 -10.12 -7.24 -13.91
CA ASP A 194 -10.14 -7.31 -15.37
C ASP A 194 -10.92 -6.14 -16.00
N GLN A 195 -11.93 -5.61 -15.31
CA GLN A 195 -12.73 -4.51 -15.79
C GLN A 195 -11.90 -3.22 -15.89
N TRP A 196 -11.15 -2.88 -14.84
CA TRP A 196 -10.26 -1.72 -14.84
C TRP A 196 -9.12 -1.92 -15.83
N LEU A 197 -8.50 -3.11 -15.88
CA LEU A 197 -7.42 -3.40 -16.83
C LEU A 197 -7.87 -3.15 -18.28
N SER A 198 -9.08 -3.59 -18.65
CA SER A 198 -9.64 -3.39 -19.99
C SER A 198 -9.85 -1.91 -20.38
N ARG A 199 -9.99 -1.02 -19.39
CA ARG A 199 -10.24 0.42 -19.56
C ARG A 199 -9.03 1.29 -19.24
N SER A 200 -7.96 0.70 -18.73
CA SER A 200 -6.80 1.43 -18.22
C SER A 200 -5.99 2.16 -19.30
N LYS A 201 -6.03 1.65 -20.54
CA LYS A 201 -5.28 2.21 -21.66
C LYS A 201 -5.73 3.65 -21.98
N GLY A 202 -4.78 4.57 -21.99
CA GLY A 202 -4.98 5.99 -22.23
C GLY A 202 -5.28 6.82 -20.97
N LEU A 203 -5.54 6.18 -19.82
CA LEU A 203 -5.69 6.88 -18.55
C LEU A 203 -4.36 7.45 -18.09
N ARG A 204 -4.40 8.51 -17.26
CA ARG A 204 -3.19 8.98 -16.59
C ARG A 204 -2.76 7.95 -15.57
N VAL A 205 -1.45 7.87 -15.29
CA VAL A 205 -0.94 6.97 -14.24
C VAL A 205 -1.56 7.30 -12.87
N GLU A 206 -1.95 8.54 -12.62
CA GLU A 206 -2.63 8.96 -11.38
C GLU A 206 -4.11 8.54 -11.29
N ASP A 207 -4.75 8.19 -12.42
CA ASP A 207 -6.16 7.74 -12.47
C ASP A 207 -6.30 6.23 -12.17
N GLN A 208 -5.33 5.68 -11.44
CA GLN A 208 -5.42 4.34 -10.88
C GLN A 208 -6.50 4.28 -9.78
N PRO A 209 -7.02 3.09 -9.43
CA PRO A 209 -8.10 2.96 -8.45
C PRO A 209 -7.76 3.56 -7.08
N ASP A 210 -6.49 3.46 -6.67
CA ASP A 210 -5.95 4.25 -5.57
C ASP A 210 -5.27 5.51 -6.12
N TYR A 211 -6.00 6.63 -6.13
CA TYR A 211 -5.52 7.92 -6.64
C TYR A 211 -4.22 8.39 -5.99
N PHE A 212 -4.11 8.27 -4.66
CA PHE A 212 -2.92 8.75 -3.93
C PHE A 212 -1.69 7.90 -4.26
N TYR A 213 -1.89 6.58 -4.38
CA TYR A 213 -0.83 5.68 -4.84
C TYR A 213 -0.47 5.96 -6.30
N GLY A 214 -1.47 6.15 -7.16
CA GLY A 214 -1.27 6.50 -8.57
C GLY A 214 -0.45 7.77 -8.74
N LYS A 215 -0.75 8.82 -7.97
CA LYS A 215 0.00 10.08 -7.95
C LYS A 215 1.46 9.86 -7.51
N TRP A 216 1.69 9.05 -6.48
CA TRP A 216 3.03 8.71 -6.00
C TRP A 216 3.82 7.89 -7.04
N VAL A 217 3.18 6.93 -7.70
CA VAL A 217 3.78 6.13 -8.79
C VAL A 217 4.09 6.99 -10.01
N ALA A 218 3.18 7.91 -10.39
CA ALA A 218 3.38 8.82 -11.51
C ALA A 218 4.66 9.67 -11.33
N GLU A 219 4.94 10.09 -10.10
CA GLU A 219 6.17 10.85 -9.80
C GLU A 219 7.44 10.04 -10.07
N ALA A 220 7.45 8.75 -9.76
CA ALA A 220 8.58 7.87 -10.07
C ALA A 220 8.82 7.76 -11.59
N TYR A 221 7.75 7.71 -12.39
CA TYR A 221 7.88 7.74 -13.85
C TYR A 221 8.38 9.08 -14.35
N ARG A 222 7.82 10.21 -13.89
CA ARG A 222 8.28 11.56 -14.26
C ARG A 222 9.76 11.78 -13.95
N MET A 223 10.20 11.37 -12.77
CA MET A 223 11.62 11.43 -12.40
C MET A 223 12.49 10.62 -13.37
N THR A 224 12.04 9.42 -13.76
CA THR A 224 12.80 8.57 -14.70
C THR A 224 12.87 9.20 -16.09
N THR A 225 11.77 9.77 -16.60
CA THR A 225 11.76 10.56 -17.85
C THR A 225 12.74 11.72 -17.80
N GLY A 226 12.80 12.44 -16.67
CA GLY A 226 13.66 13.60 -16.51
C GLY A 226 15.16 13.27 -16.64
N HIS A 227 15.58 12.14 -16.09
CA HIS A 227 17.00 11.73 -16.04
C HIS A 227 17.43 10.85 -17.22
N GLY A 228 16.50 10.14 -17.87
CA GLY A 228 16.81 9.21 -18.97
C GLY A 228 17.61 7.96 -18.53
N ALA A 229 17.67 7.69 -17.23
CA ALA A 229 18.41 6.57 -16.65
C ALA A 229 17.48 5.62 -15.90
N PRO A 230 17.73 4.29 -15.91
CA PRO A 230 16.97 3.32 -15.15
C PRO A 230 16.92 3.61 -13.65
N ARG A 231 15.79 3.30 -13.03
CA ARG A 231 15.58 3.48 -11.59
C ARG A 231 15.14 2.18 -10.96
N LEU A 232 15.93 1.69 -10.02
CA LEU A 232 15.65 0.50 -9.22
C LEU A 232 15.35 0.90 -7.77
N GLU A 233 14.24 0.41 -7.24
CA GLU A 233 13.76 0.73 -5.89
C GLU A 233 13.15 -0.47 -5.19
N ASP A 234 13.38 -0.57 -3.89
CA ASP A 234 12.52 -1.32 -2.98
C ASP A 234 11.31 -0.43 -2.63
N VAL A 235 10.10 -1.00 -2.64
CA VAL A 235 8.84 -0.30 -2.35
C VAL A 235 8.07 -1.01 -1.24
N ASP A 236 7.54 -0.23 -0.30
CA ASP A 236 6.66 -0.65 0.79
C ASP A 236 5.47 0.32 0.89
N ALA A 237 4.35 -0.09 0.29
CA ALA A 237 3.18 0.75 0.12
C ALA A 237 1.94 0.18 0.81
N ILE A 238 1.08 1.04 1.34
CA ILE A 238 -0.26 0.71 1.79
C ILE A 238 -1.23 1.29 0.78
N ILE A 239 -1.89 0.42 0.04
CA ILE A 239 -2.78 0.79 -1.06
C ILE A 239 -4.22 0.43 -0.72
N ASN A 240 -5.15 1.23 -1.22
CA ASN A 240 -6.58 0.92 -1.19
C ASN A 240 -6.90 0.06 -2.40
N LYS A 241 -7.22 -1.21 -2.17
CA LYS A 241 -7.69 -2.12 -3.21
C LYS A 241 -9.21 -2.01 -3.32
N PRO A 242 -9.77 -1.73 -4.51
CA PRO A 242 -11.22 -1.78 -4.71
C PRO A 242 -11.80 -3.10 -4.18
N GLY A 243 -12.84 -3.01 -3.35
CA GLY A 243 -13.52 -4.19 -2.78
C GLY A 243 -12.76 -4.96 -1.70
N SER A 244 -11.50 -4.62 -1.38
CA SER A 244 -10.72 -5.30 -0.34
C SER A 244 -10.08 -4.36 0.70
N GLY A 245 -10.29 -3.05 0.56
CA GLY A 245 -9.77 -2.05 1.50
C GLY A 245 -8.25 -1.93 1.48
N ARG A 246 -7.70 -1.46 2.60
CA ARG A 246 -6.26 -1.18 2.75
C ARG A 246 -5.43 -2.44 2.86
N SER A 247 -4.44 -2.57 1.99
CA SER A 247 -3.52 -3.71 1.94
C SER A 247 -2.08 -3.24 1.79
N ARG A 248 -1.16 -3.90 2.50
CA ARG A 248 0.28 -3.66 2.37
C ARG A 248 0.82 -4.46 1.19
N VAL A 249 1.56 -3.79 0.31
CA VAL A 249 2.29 -4.41 -0.79
C VAL A 249 3.77 -4.05 -0.71
N ARG A 250 4.62 -5.05 -0.94
CA ARG A 250 6.08 -4.93 -0.86
C ARG A 250 6.70 -5.57 -2.07
N TYR A 251 7.53 -4.81 -2.77
CA TYR A 251 8.09 -5.25 -4.04
C TYR A 251 9.35 -4.47 -4.40
N THR A 252 10.24 -5.09 -5.16
CA THR A 252 11.29 -4.38 -5.89
C THR A 252 10.73 -3.97 -7.25
N ARG A 253 10.97 -2.73 -7.69
CA ARG A 253 10.59 -2.23 -9.01
C ARG A 253 11.78 -1.66 -9.76
N LEU A 254 11.86 -1.99 -11.04
CA LEU A 254 12.74 -1.36 -12.01
C LEU A 254 11.91 -0.56 -13.00
N ILE A 255 12.25 0.71 -13.22
CA ILE A 255 11.72 1.54 -14.31
C ILE A 255 12.86 1.77 -15.30
N VAL A 256 12.66 1.38 -16.56
CA VAL A 256 13.61 1.64 -17.65
C VAL A 256 12.97 2.52 -18.73
N PRO A 257 13.71 3.48 -19.32
CA PRO A 257 13.29 4.13 -20.55
C PRO A 257 13.28 3.14 -21.71
N LEU A 258 12.30 3.24 -22.61
CA LEU A 258 12.28 2.48 -23.85
C LEU A 258 11.80 3.32 -25.01
N GLN A 259 12.26 2.95 -26.19
CA GLN A 259 11.72 3.45 -27.44
C GLN A 259 10.88 2.35 -28.07
N MET A 260 9.62 2.66 -28.38
CA MET A 260 8.77 1.73 -29.13
C MET A 260 9.19 1.71 -30.61
N PRO A 261 8.85 0.65 -31.37
CA PRO A 261 9.09 0.62 -32.83
C PRO A 261 8.42 1.79 -33.57
N SER A 262 7.34 2.34 -33.01
CA SER A 262 6.68 3.56 -33.50
C SER A 262 7.50 4.84 -33.30
N GLY A 263 8.70 4.76 -32.71
CA GLY A 263 9.54 5.90 -32.34
C GLY A 263 9.08 6.65 -31.09
N SER A 264 7.99 6.21 -30.45
CA SER A 264 7.44 6.89 -29.26
C SER A 264 8.25 6.54 -28.01
N ASP A 265 8.58 7.57 -27.23
CA ASP A 265 9.21 7.42 -25.92
C ASP A 265 8.21 6.84 -24.91
N CYS A 266 8.66 5.81 -24.21
CA CYS A 266 7.89 5.11 -23.20
C CYS A 266 8.80 4.76 -22.02
N LEU A 267 8.19 4.34 -20.92
CA LEU A 267 8.86 3.76 -19.77
C LEU A 267 8.23 2.40 -19.48
N LEU A 268 9.04 1.44 -19.04
CA LEU A 268 8.60 0.14 -18.61
C LEU A 268 8.91 0.03 -17.13
N GLY A 269 7.87 0.01 -16.33
CA GLY A 269 7.95 -0.36 -14.92
C GLY A 269 7.68 -1.85 -14.75
N ALA A 270 8.65 -2.60 -14.25
CA ALA A 270 8.50 -4.01 -13.90
C ALA A 270 8.69 -4.20 -12.39
N SER A 271 8.00 -5.18 -11.79
CA SER A 271 8.11 -5.42 -10.34
C SER A 271 8.12 -6.89 -9.95
N LEU A 272 8.81 -7.20 -8.85
CA LEU A 272 8.80 -8.50 -8.19
C LEU A 272 8.39 -8.33 -6.73
N ILE A 273 7.42 -9.13 -6.28
CA ILE A 273 7.01 -9.14 -4.87
C ILE A 273 8.19 -9.62 -4.02
N ASP A 274 8.46 -8.90 -2.94
CA ASP A 274 9.50 -9.26 -1.98
C ASP A 274 8.98 -9.00 -0.56
N PRO A 275 8.49 -10.03 0.15
CA PRO A 275 8.00 -9.92 1.51
C PRO A 275 9.09 -9.57 2.54
N ALA A 276 10.38 -9.66 2.19
CA ALA A 276 11.46 -9.32 3.12
C ALA A 276 11.71 -7.80 3.22
N ILE A 277 11.18 -7.01 2.28
CA ILE A 277 11.26 -5.54 2.33
C ILE A 277 10.43 -5.05 3.52
N ASP A 278 11.06 -4.30 4.43
CA ASP A 278 10.35 -3.56 5.48
C ASP A 278 10.96 -2.17 5.62
N LEU A 279 10.26 -1.16 5.09
CA LEU A 279 10.67 0.24 5.20
C LEU A 279 9.91 0.97 6.33
N ARG A 280 9.16 0.20 7.13
CA ARG A 280 8.41 0.72 8.27
C ARG A 280 9.13 0.34 9.56
N PRO A 281 9.15 1.22 10.57
CA PRO A 281 9.79 0.92 11.84
C PRO A 281 9.13 -0.31 12.49
N ARG A 282 9.97 -1.21 13.03
CA ARG A 282 9.51 -2.40 13.77
C ARG A 282 8.70 -2.00 15.01
N VAL A 283 7.76 -2.87 15.37
CA VAL A 283 6.78 -2.64 16.43
C VAL A 283 7.32 -3.17 17.77
N GLU A 284 7.36 -2.34 18.80
CA GLU A 284 7.31 -2.82 20.18
C GLU A 284 5.84 -2.99 20.59
N ALA A 285 5.52 -4.13 21.20
CA ALA A 285 4.18 -4.41 21.72
C ALA A 285 3.97 -3.63 23.03
N GLY A 286 3.39 -2.43 22.92
CA GLY A 286 2.76 -1.71 24.06
C GLY A 286 1.32 -2.17 24.31
#